data_AF-A0A353EYG8-F1
#
_entry.id   AF-A0A353EYG8-F1
#
_cell.length_a   1.000
_cell.length_b   1.000
_cell.length_c   1.000
_cell.angle_alpha   90.00
_cell.angle_beta   90.00
_cell.angle_gamma   90.00
#
_symmetry.space_group_name_H-M   'P 1'
#
loop_
_entity.id
_entity.type
_entity.pdbx_description
1 polymer ?
#
loop_
_entity_poly.entity_id
_entity_poly.type
_entity_poly.pdbx_seq_one_letter_code
_entity_poly.pdbx_strand_id
1 'polypeptide(L)'
;MEGAAEIITSRQNRTVVGVGKLTDRRAREASGCFRFDGIKLAAEAVRNGLSVLLMLLRESNAEAVAARLAQDTGRSIFACAERVLTLSDGVFDKISE
;
A
#
# COMPACT_ATOMS: atom_id res chain seq x y z
N MET A 1 -12.78 -18.85 1.20
CA MET A 1 -13.67 -17.79 0.71
C MET A 1 -12.90 -16.48 0.80
N GLU A 2 -12.20 -16.11 -0.26
CA GLU A 2 -11.63 -14.76 -0.38
C GLU A 2 -12.82 -13.81 -0.61
N GLY A 3 -13.23 -13.10 0.44
CA GLY A 3 -14.24 -12.07 0.32
C GLY A 3 -13.73 -11.00 -0.65
N ALA A 4 -14.61 -10.52 -1.53
CA ALA A 4 -14.29 -9.44 -2.45
C ALA A 4 -13.58 -8.32 -1.68
N ALA A 5 -12.31 -8.06 -2.02
CA ALA A 5 -11.51 -7.06 -1.33
C ALA A 5 -12.26 -5.71 -1.44
N GLU A 6 -12.67 -5.16 -0.29
CA GLU A 6 -13.41 -3.90 -0.26
C GLU A 6 -12.58 -2.80 -0.92
N ILE A 7 -13.10 -2.22 -2.01
CA ILE A 7 -12.44 -1.14 -2.72
C ILE A 7 -12.81 0.18 -2.07
N ILE A 8 -11.81 0.90 -1.55
CA ILE A 8 -12.01 2.23 -0.99
C ILE A 8 -12.12 3.24 -2.12
N THR A 9 -13.32 3.79 -2.28
CA THR A 9 -13.65 4.78 -3.33
C THR A 9 -13.68 6.22 -2.81
N SER A 10 -13.65 6.43 -1.48
CA SER A 10 -13.73 7.76 -0.86
C SER A 10 -12.36 8.31 -0.48
N ARG A 11 -12.06 9.52 -0.97
CA ARG A 11 -10.88 10.30 -0.57
C ARG A 11 -10.90 10.74 0.89
N GLN A 12 -12.10 10.83 1.48
CA GLN A 12 -12.27 11.19 2.89
C GLN A 12 -12.12 9.99 3.83
N ASN A 13 -11.85 8.79 3.30
CA ASN A 13 -11.52 7.63 4.12
C ASN A 13 -10.32 7.97 5.01
N ARG A 14 -10.45 7.70 6.32
CA ARG A 14 -9.44 8.08 7.32
C ARG A 14 -8.05 7.52 7.00
N THR A 15 -7.97 6.31 6.44
CA THR A 15 -6.71 5.69 6.01
C THR A 15 -6.08 6.48 4.87
N VAL A 16 -6.88 6.84 3.84
CA VAL A 16 -6.41 7.61 2.68
C VAL A 16 -5.88 8.98 3.12
N VAL A 17 -6.64 9.69 3.96
CA VAL A 17 -6.23 10.98 4.52
C VAL A 17 -4.97 10.84 5.37
N GLY A 18 -4.86 9.79 6.19
CA GLY A 18 -3.69 9.51 7.01
C GLY A 18 -2.43 9.29 6.19
N VAL A 19 -2.50 8.46 5.15
CA VAL A 19 -1.38 8.20 4.24
C VAL A 19 -0.99 9.45 3.44
N GLY A 20 -1.96 10.24 3.00
CA GLY A 20 -1.70 11.52 2.33
C GLY A 20 -0.91 12.51 3.19
N LYS A 21 -1.04 12.44 4.52
CA LYS A 21 -0.28 13.30 5.45
C LYS A 21 1.20 12.91 5.56
N LEU A 22 1.59 11.69 5.18
CA LEU A 22 2.99 11.23 5.31
C LEU A 22 3.95 11.93 4.32
N THR A 23 3.45 12.81 3.45
CA THR A 23 4.24 13.80 2.69
C THR A 23 4.91 14.82 3.59
N ASP A 24 4.24 15.19 4.68
CA ASP A 24 4.73 16.14 5.66
C ASP A 24 5.69 15.50 6.66
N ARG A 25 6.80 16.18 6.94
CA ARG A 25 7.85 15.69 7.85
C ARG A 25 7.32 15.50 9.28
N ARG A 26 6.53 16.45 9.79
CA ARG A 26 6.01 16.40 11.17
C ARG A 26 5.04 15.23 11.33
N ALA A 27 4.23 14.94 10.30
CA ALA A 27 3.37 13.76 10.30
C ALA A 27 4.17 12.44 10.32
N ARG A 28 5.28 12.35 9.58
CA ARG A 28 6.17 11.18 9.62
C ARG A 28 6.83 10.99 10.98
N GLU A 29 7.38 12.05 11.55
CA GLU A 29 8.03 12.01 12.87
C GLU A 29 7.03 11.64 13.98
N ALA A 30 5.80 12.19 13.93
CA ALA A 30 4.77 11.88 14.93
C ALA A 30 4.24 10.44 14.85
N SER A 31 4.23 9.84 13.65
CA SER A 31 3.74 8.47 13.43
C SER A 31 4.84 7.42 13.43
N GLY A 32 6.12 7.82 13.32
CA GLY A 32 7.24 6.90 13.07
C GLY A 32 7.15 6.18 11.73
N CYS A 33 6.31 6.65 10.81
CA CYS A 33 6.02 6.00 9.54
C CYS A 33 6.46 6.87 8.37
N PHE A 34 6.81 6.22 7.26
CA PHE A 34 7.00 6.87 5.97
C PHE A 34 6.24 6.11 4.90
N ARG A 35 5.98 6.77 3.77
CA ARG A 35 5.38 6.16 2.60
C ARG A 35 6.40 6.09 1.47
N PHE A 36 6.20 5.14 0.57
CA PHE A 36 6.96 5.00 -0.66
C PHE A 36 6.06 4.31 -1.69
N ASP A 37 6.28 4.63 -2.96
CA ASP A 37 5.49 4.11 -4.07
C ASP A 37 6.38 3.30 -5.02
N GLY A 38 5.81 2.24 -5.60
CA GLY A 38 6.46 1.43 -6.62
C GLY A 38 6.77 -0.01 -6.19
N ILE A 39 6.47 -0.94 -7.08
CA ILE A 39 6.59 -2.39 -6.85
C ILE A 39 8.01 -2.84 -6.53
N LYS A 40 9.02 -2.23 -7.17
CA LYS A 40 10.43 -2.54 -6.90
C LYS A 40 10.83 -2.18 -5.46
N LEU A 41 10.44 -0.98 -5.00
CA LEU A 41 10.72 -0.53 -3.64
C LEU A 41 9.96 -1.39 -2.61
N ALA A 42 8.72 -1.78 -2.92
CA ALA A 42 7.98 -2.73 -2.09
C ALA A 42 8.70 -4.09 -1.97
N ALA A 43 9.19 -4.64 -3.08
CA ALA A 43 9.95 -5.89 -3.07
C ALA A 43 11.28 -5.75 -2.32
N GLU A 44 11.97 -4.61 -2.43
CA GLU A 44 13.18 -4.32 -1.65
C GLU A 44 12.89 -4.18 -0.16
N ALA A 45 11.82 -3.47 0.23
CA ALA A 45 11.41 -3.33 1.62
C ALA A 45 11.14 -4.71 2.25
N VAL A 46 10.39 -5.57 1.57
CA VAL A 46 10.09 -6.94 2.02
C VAL A 46 11.37 -7.78 2.13
N ARG A 47 12.26 -7.74 1.12
CA ARG A 47 13.52 -8.52 1.14
C ARG A 47 14.49 -8.06 2.22
N ASN A 48 14.48 -6.79 2.57
CA ASN A 48 15.31 -6.23 3.65
C ASN A 48 14.64 -6.31 5.03
N GLY A 49 13.46 -6.93 5.14
CA GLY A 49 12.80 -7.15 6.42
C GLY A 49 12.20 -5.90 7.06
N LEU A 50 11.85 -4.88 6.26
CA LEU A 50 11.11 -3.73 6.76
C LEU A 50 9.70 -4.16 7.18
N SER A 51 9.21 -3.61 8.29
CA SER A 51 7.81 -3.80 8.70
C SER A 51 6.90 -2.96 7.82
N VAL A 52 6.17 -3.62 6.90
CA VAL A 52 5.18 -2.96 6.05
C VAL A 52 3.82 -3.02 6.75
N LEU A 53 3.41 -1.92 7.37
CA LEU A 53 2.14 -1.87 8.11
C LEU A 53 0.92 -1.86 7.18
N LEU A 54 1.05 -1.23 6.02
CA LEU A 54 -0.05 -1.03 5.09
C LEU A 54 0.46 -1.04 3.65
N MET A 55 -0.14 -1.87 2.83
CA MET A 55 0.04 -1.86 1.38
C MET A 55 -1.27 -1.42 0.71
N LEU A 56 -1.16 -0.41 -0.16
CA LEU A 56 -2.28 0.12 -0.92
C LEU A 56 -2.11 -0.28 -2.38
N LEU A 57 -3.15 -0.89 -2.95
CA LEU A 57 -3.18 -1.32 -4.33
C LEU A 57 -4.15 -0.47 -5.14
N ARG A 58 -3.84 -0.26 -6.41
CA ARG A 58 -4.72 0.39 -7.36
C ARG A 58 -5.67 -0.66 -7.95
N GLU A 59 -6.98 -0.40 -7.96
CA GLU A 59 -7.98 -1.36 -8.41
C GLU A 59 -7.70 -1.94 -9.81
N SER A 60 -7.28 -1.11 -10.76
CA SER A 60 -7.05 -1.53 -12.14
C SER A 60 -5.88 -2.49 -12.32
N ASN A 61 -4.97 -2.62 -11.35
CA ASN A 61 -3.80 -3.48 -11.45
C ASN A 61 -3.45 -4.25 -10.17
N ALA A 62 -4.35 -4.30 -9.18
CA ALA A 62 -4.09 -4.90 -7.87
C ALA A 62 -3.60 -6.35 -7.97
N GLU A 63 -4.26 -7.18 -8.79
CA GLU A 63 -3.88 -8.57 -9.00
C GLU A 63 -2.50 -8.71 -9.65
N ALA A 64 -2.21 -7.89 -10.67
CA ALA A 64 -0.93 -7.91 -11.36
C ALA A 64 0.22 -7.50 -10.43
N VAL A 65 0.00 -6.48 -9.59
CA VAL A 65 0.96 -6.02 -8.57
C VAL A 65 1.18 -7.10 -7.51
N ALA A 66 0.12 -7.72 -7.00
CA ALA A 66 0.22 -8.80 -6.02
C ALA A 66 0.99 -10.01 -6.57
N ALA A 67 0.67 -10.42 -7.80
CA ALA A 67 1.38 -11.51 -8.48
C ALA A 67 2.87 -11.18 -8.69
N ARG A 68 3.17 -9.94 -9.10
CA ARG A 68 4.56 -9.52 -9.30
C ARG A 68 5.34 -9.48 -7.99
N LEU A 69 4.75 -8.96 -6.92
CA LEU A 69 5.40 -8.94 -5.61
C LEU A 69 5.69 -10.36 -5.13
N ALA A 70 4.74 -11.29 -5.35
CA ALA A 70 4.92 -12.68 -4.99
C ALA A 70 6.04 -13.36 -5.77
N GLN A 71 6.18 -13.05 -7.07
CA GLN A 71 7.31 -13.52 -7.88
C GLN A 71 8.65 -12.97 -7.38
N ASP A 72 8.71 -11.67 -7.06
CA ASP A 72 9.96 -11.01 -6.69
C ASP A 72 10.42 -11.34 -5.24
N THR A 73 9.48 -11.72 -4.36
CA THR A 73 9.76 -11.95 -2.93
C THR A 73 9.55 -13.39 -2.46
N GLY A 74 8.87 -14.22 -3.26
CA GLY A 74 8.45 -15.57 -2.88
C GLY A 74 7.35 -15.62 -1.81
N ARG A 75 6.69 -14.49 -1.52
CA ARG A 75 5.68 -14.35 -0.46
C ARG A 75 4.37 -13.80 -1.02
N SER A 76 3.23 -14.27 -0.51
CA SER A 76 1.95 -13.64 -0.86
C SER A 76 1.92 -12.20 -0.35
N ILE A 77 1.15 -11.34 -1.01
CA ILE A 77 1.03 -9.93 -0.61
C ILE A 77 0.53 -9.76 0.84
N PHE A 78 -0.34 -10.67 1.31
CA PHE A 78 -0.83 -10.69 2.69
C PHE A 78 0.21 -11.15 3.71
N ALA A 79 1.30 -11.80 3.27
CA ALA A 79 2.46 -12.09 4.11
C ALA A 79 3.52 -10.98 4.06
N CYS A 80 3.38 -10.03 3.13
CA CYS A 80 4.29 -8.91 2.96
C CYS A 80 3.90 -7.67 3.76
N ALA A 81 2.64 -7.55 4.19
CA ALA A 81 2.14 -6.41 4.96
C ALA A 81 1.08 -6.81 6.00
N GLU A 82 0.98 -6.08 7.10
CA GLU A 82 -0.04 -6.33 8.13
C GLU A 82 -1.47 -6.10 7.59
N ARG A 83 -1.62 -5.13 6.68
CA ARG A 83 -2.89 -4.80 6.04
C ARG A 83 -2.67 -4.53 4.55
N VAL A 84 -3.58 -5.04 3.73
CA VAL A 84 -3.61 -4.80 2.29
C VAL A 84 -4.99 -4.24 1.95
N LEU A 85 -5.05 -3.09 1.29
CA LEU A 85 -6.29 -2.46 0.86
C LEU A 85 -6.21 -2.10 -0.61
N THR A 86 -7.35 -2.21 -1.31
CA THR A 86 -7.48 -1.76 -2.69
C THR A 86 -8.19 -0.40 -2.70
N LEU A 87 -7.66 0.53 -3.47
CA LEU A 87 -8.22 1.86 -3.70
C LEU A 87 -8.73 1.95 -5.12
N SER A 88 -9.80 2.72 -5.33
CA SER A 88 -10.17 3.06 -6.71
C SER A 88 -9.09 3.90 -7.38
N ASP A 89 -9.01 3.83 -8.70
CA ASP A 89 -7.94 4.49 -9.47
C ASP A 89 -7.84 5.99 -9.12
N GLY A 90 -8.99 6.67 -9.10
CA GLY A 90 -9.07 8.10 -8.80
C GLY A 90 -8.82 8.49 -7.34
N VAL A 91 -8.82 7.52 -6.40
CA VAL A 91 -8.35 7.72 -5.02
C VAL A 91 -6.86 7.48 -4.94
N PHE A 92 -6.36 6.41 -5.57
CA PHE A 92 -4.94 6.09 -5.63
C PHE A 92 -4.12 7.26 -6.23
N ASP A 93 -4.60 7.84 -7.34
CA ASP A 93 -3.95 8.98 -8.02
C ASP A 93 -3.80 10.24 -7.15
N LYS A 94 -4.54 10.34 -6.04
CA LYS A 94 -4.42 11.50 -5.13
C LYS A 94 -3.39 11.31 -4.03
N ILE A 95 -3.00 10.08 -3.76
CA ILE A 95 -2.02 9.79 -2.72
C ILE A 95 -0.69 9.28 -3.29
N SER A 96 -0.68 8.71 -4.48
CA SER A 96 0.55 8.34 -5.18
C SER A 96 1.33 9.59 -5.56
N GLU A 97 2.64 9.55 -5.34
CA GLU A 97 3.60 10.48 -5.96
C GLU A 97 4.18 9.94 -7.26
#